data_AF-G2YA66-F1
#
_entry.id   AF-G2YA66-F1
#
_cell.length_a   1.000
_cell.length_b   1.000
_cell.length_c   1.000
_cell.angle_alpha   90.00
_cell.angle_beta   90.00
_cell.angle_gamma   90.00
#
_symmetry.space_group_name_H-M   'P 1'
#
loop_
_entity.id
_entity.type
_entity.pdbx_description
1 polymer ?
#
loop_
_entity_poly.entity_id
_entity_poly.type
_entity_poly.pdbx_seq_one_letter_code
_entity_poly.pdbx_strand_id
1 'polypeptide(L)'
;MEDEAMMSRKHIRATAMSGTGNGDSFLRLAAARSASAIARYRPETSLQAAITEITGPGGDLVKSAGDRWKKTGEGEGGIIGIELQVVVDNFGRKRDAVSHVVVDYNCGGMFRAAINENGKAVMRVWRPGQYNGLDIYTGEGKEYEVADWVDAK
;
A
#
# COMPACT_ATOMS: atom_id res chain seq x y z
N MET A 1 -30.33 6.62 17.13
CA MET A 1 -29.43 6.21 18.23
C MET A 1 -28.29 5.34 17.71
N GLU A 2 -28.55 4.34 16.85
CA GLU A 2 -27.50 3.59 16.14
C GLU A 2 -26.69 4.45 15.16
N ASP A 3 -27.34 5.43 14.51
CA ASP A 3 -26.67 6.35 13.58
C ASP A 3 -25.65 7.30 14.24
N GLU A 4 -25.94 7.83 15.44
CA GLU A 4 -25.00 8.65 16.21
C GLU A 4 -23.79 7.83 16.70
N ALA A 5 -23.99 6.55 17.02
CA ALA A 5 -22.91 5.64 17.41
C ALA A 5 -22.03 5.22 16.22
N MET A 6 -22.56 5.32 14.99
CA MET A 6 -21.78 5.12 13.76
C MET A 6 -20.96 6.37 13.40
N MET A 7 -21.46 7.56 13.75
CA MET A 7 -20.86 8.87 13.42
C MET A 7 -19.62 9.28 14.23
N SER A 8 -19.26 8.60 15.33
CA SER A 8 -18.10 8.98 16.15
C SER A 8 -17.07 7.86 16.37
N ARG A 9 -17.03 6.86 15.47
CA ARG A 9 -15.99 5.83 15.49
C ARG A 9 -14.62 6.48 15.30
N LYS A 10 -13.84 6.53 16.37
CA LYS A 10 -12.43 6.91 16.28
C LYS A 10 -11.62 5.69 15.86
N HIS A 11 -10.76 5.89 14.86
CA HIS A 11 -9.81 4.87 14.42
C HIS A 11 -8.44 5.23 14.98
N ILE A 12 -7.85 4.33 15.74
CA ILE A 12 -6.42 4.38 16.04
C ILE A 12 -5.71 3.63 14.91
N ARG A 13 -4.79 4.29 14.22
CA ARG A 13 -4.07 3.72 13.08
C ARG A 13 -2.60 3.51 13.43
N ALA A 14 -2.08 2.34 13.09
CA ALA A 14 -0.66 2.07 13.04
C ALA A 14 -0.29 1.64 11.61
N THR A 15 0.82 2.16 11.09
CA THR A 15 1.24 1.89 9.72
C THR A 15 2.71 1.51 9.70
N ALA A 16 3.03 0.51 8.88
CA ALA A 16 4.39 0.15 8.52
C ALA A 16 4.48 0.16 6.99
N MET A 17 5.50 0.81 6.45
CA MET A 17 5.67 0.96 5.00
C MET A 17 7.13 0.78 4.63
N SER A 18 7.36 0.22 3.44
CA SER A 18 8.68 0.13 2.81
C SER A 18 8.59 0.65 1.38
N GLY A 19 9.48 1.59 1.06
CA GLY A 19 9.56 2.23 -0.24
C GLY A 19 10.75 1.72 -1.05
N THR A 20 10.58 1.63 -2.37
CA THR A 20 11.65 1.29 -3.32
C THR A 20 11.55 2.17 -4.57
N GLY A 21 12.68 2.48 -5.20
CA GLY A 21 12.76 3.33 -6.39
C GLY A 21 13.86 4.37 -6.32
N ASN A 22 13.65 5.52 -6.96
CA ASN A 22 14.58 6.65 -6.93
C ASN A 22 14.63 7.28 -5.52
N GLY A 23 15.71 7.02 -4.78
CA GLY A 23 15.87 7.44 -3.38
C GLY A 23 15.73 8.95 -3.16
N ASP A 24 16.28 9.77 -4.07
CA ASP A 24 16.19 11.24 -3.97
C ASP A 24 14.73 11.73 -3.98
N SER A 25 13.89 11.13 -4.82
CA SER A 25 12.45 11.45 -4.89
C SER A 25 11.74 11.06 -3.59
N PHE A 26 12.06 9.89 -3.03
CA PHE A 26 11.50 9.44 -1.76
C PHE A 26 11.90 10.34 -0.59
N LEU A 27 13.16 10.77 -0.53
CA LEU A 27 13.68 11.69 0.49
C LEU A 27 13.06 13.07 0.35
N ARG A 28 13.00 13.63 -0.87
CA ARG A 28 12.43 14.95 -1.15
C ARG A 28 10.98 15.07 -0.69
N LEU A 29 10.18 14.02 -0.87
CA LEU A 29 8.77 14.01 -0.49
C LEU A 29 8.50 13.45 0.91
N ALA A 30 9.52 12.92 1.59
CA ALA A 30 9.35 12.07 2.76
C ALA A 30 8.23 11.01 2.56
N ALA A 31 8.30 10.30 1.42
CA ALA A 31 7.15 9.62 0.79
C ALA A 31 6.31 8.76 1.75
N ALA A 32 6.94 7.85 2.52
CA ALA A 32 6.23 6.99 3.47
C ALA A 32 5.56 7.80 4.60
N ARG A 33 6.27 8.79 5.17
CA ARG A 33 5.70 9.69 6.19
C ARG A 33 4.53 10.48 5.62
N SER A 34 4.63 10.96 4.39
CA SER A 34 3.58 11.74 3.72
C SER A 34 2.33 10.91 3.45
N ALA A 35 2.47 9.66 2.98
CA ALA A 35 1.34 8.73 2.86
C ALA A 35 0.65 8.49 4.21
N SER A 36 1.43 8.24 5.28
CA SER A 36 0.89 8.07 6.64
C SER A 36 0.15 9.33 7.12
N ALA A 37 0.72 10.52 6.86
CA ALA A 37 0.12 11.79 7.24
C ALA A 37 -1.20 12.04 6.50
N ILE A 38 -1.27 11.75 5.20
CA ILE A 38 -2.52 11.87 4.42
C ILE A 38 -3.60 10.99 5.03
N ALA A 39 -3.31 9.69 5.24
CA ALA A 39 -4.27 8.75 5.83
C ALA A 39 -4.71 9.13 7.26
N ARG A 40 -3.82 9.75 8.04
CA ARG A 40 -4.11 10.18 9.42
C ARG A 40 -4.93 11.46 9.48
N TYR A 41 -4.60 12.46 8.66
CA TYR A 41 -5.14 13.82 8.80
C TYR A 41 -6.30 14.10 7.83
N ARG A 42 -6.55 13.21 6.87
CA ARG A 42 -7.71 13.24 5.98
C ARG A 42 -8.65 12.07 6.36
N PRO A 43 -9.68 12.30 7.20
CA PRO A 43 -10.44 11.22 7.87
C PRO A 43 -10.99 10.13 6.95
N GLU A 44 -11.44 10.52 5.75
CA GLU A 44 -12.05 9.64 4.75
C GLU A 44 -11.04 8.94 3.84
N THR A 45 -9.74 9.05 4.11
CA THR A 45 -8.69 8.50 3.24
C THR A 45 -8.05 7.27 3.86
N SER A 46 -8.12 6.16 3.13
CA SER A 46 -7.42 4.93 3.47
C SER A 46 -5.92 5.07 3.22
N LEU A 47 -5.10 4.24 3.87
CA LEU A 47 -3.67 4.22 3.56
C LEU A 47 -3.40 3.82 2.10
N GLN A 48 -4.23 2.94 1.52
CA GLN A 48 -4.12 2.57 0.10
C GLN A 48 -4.28 3.79 -0.81
N ALA A 49 -5.32 4.61 -0.60
CA ALA A 49 -5.54 5.81 -1.39
C ALA A 49 -4.39 6.82 -1.23
N ALA A 50 -3.87 6.97 -0.01
CA ALA A 50 -2.71 7.81 0.26
C ALA A 50 -1.44 7.31 -0.45
N ILE A 51 -1.18 6.01 -0.46
CA ILE A 51 -0.04 5.42 -1.18
C ILE A 51 -0.20 5.61 -2.69
N THR A 52 -1.41 5.48 -3.23
CA THR A 52 -1.73 5.77 -4.63
C THR A 52 -1.46 7.24 -4.97
N GLU A 53 -1.83 8.19 -4.10
CA GLU A 53 -1.54 9.62 -4.29
C GLU A 53 -0.04 9.91 -4.36
N ILE A 54 0.80 9.18 -3.61
CA ILE A 54 2.25 9.39 -3.57
C ILE A 54 2.99 8.63 -4.69
N THR A 55 2.73 7.33 -4.82
CA THR A 55 3.54 6.40 -5.64
C THR A 55 2.78 5.77 -6.80
N GLY A 56 1.48 5.98 -6.91
CA GLY A 56 0.68 5.49 -8.03
C GLY A 56 0.97 6.25 -9.34
N PRO A 57 0.35 5.83 -10.46
CA PRO A 57 0.53 6.48 -11.75
C PRO A 57 0.06 7.92 -11.69
N GLY A 58 0.94 8.87 -12.05
CA GLY A 58 0.66 10.31 -11.91
C GLY A 58 0.68 10.83 -10.48
N GLY A 59 1.11 10.02 -9.51
CA GLY A 59 1.26 10.42 -8.10
C GLY A 59 2.40 11.41 -7.87
N ASP A 60 2.59 11.81 -6.61
CA ASP A 60 3.51 12.89 -6.25
C ASP A 60 4.97 12.61 -6.60
N LEU A 61 5.42 11.35 -6.58
CA LEU A 61 6.76 11.01 -7.08
C LEU A 61 6.92 11.40 -8.56
N VAL A 62 5.92 11.13 -9.40
CA VAL A 62 5.91 11.53 -10.82
C VAL A 62 5.95 13.05 -10.93
N LYS A 63 5.10 13.75 -10.19
CA LYS A 63 5.03 15.22 -10.20
C LYS A 63 6.36 15.84 -9.76
N SER A 64 7.05 15.24 -8.78
CA SER A 64 8.33 15.73 -8.27
C SER A 64 9.47 15.66 -9.30
N ALA A 65 9.36 14.74 -10.27
CA ALA A 65 10.31 14.63 -11.37
C ALA A 65 10.08 15.70 -12.46
N GLY A 66 8.85 16.19 -12.62
CA GLY A 66 8.48 17.15 -13.66
C GLY A 66 8.91 16.68 -15.05
N ASP A 67 9.60 17.55 -15.80
CA ASP A 67 10.07 17.25 -17.15
C ASP A 67 11.11 16.13 -17.24
N ARG A 68 11.63 15.65 -16.11
CA ARG A 68 12.61 14.55 -16.01
C ARG A 68 11.94 13.17 -15.93
N TRP A 69 10.64 13.12 -15.69
CA TRP A 69 9.87 11.87 -15.65
C TRP A 69 10.10 11.04 -16.92
N LYS A 70 10.36 9.74 -16.75
CA LYS A 70 10.70 8.77 -17.82
C LYS A 70 11.95 9.08 -18.66
N LYS A 71 12.78 10.05 -18.25
CA LYS A 71 14.07 10.36 -18.91
C LYS A 71 15.26 9.92 -18.08
N THR A 72 15.19 10.08 -16.76
CA THR A 72 16.32 9.84 -15.84
C THR A 72 16.04 8.76 -14.78
N GLY A 73 14.82 8.20 -14.76
CA GLY A 73 14.34 7.36 -13.66
C GLY A 73 13.92 8.15 -12.40
N GLU A 74 14.04 9.49 -12.40
CA GLU A 74 13.55 10.31 -11.30
C GLU A 74 12.03 10.21 -11.18
N GLY A 75 11.54 10.13 -9.94
CA GLY A 75 10.13 9.92 -9.65
C GLY A 75 9.65 8.48 -9.77
N GLU A 76 10.49 7.52 -10.19
CA GLU A 76 10.08 6.12 -10.28
C GLU A 76 10.14 5.42 -8.92
N GLY A 77 9.12 4.63 -8.60
CA GLY A 77 9.12 3.78 -7.42
C GLY A 77 7.76 3.29 -6.98
N GLY A 78 7.73 2.68 -5.80
CA GLY A 78 6.54 2.11 -5.17
C GLY A 78 6.67 1.93 -3.67
N ILE A 79 5.53 1.75 -3.01
CA ILE A 79 5.44 1.46 -1.59
C ILE A 79 4.62 0.19 -1.39
N ILE A 80 5.11 -0.69 -0.52
CA ILE A 80 4.31 -1.71 0.16
C ILE A 80 4.05 -1.26 1.60
N GLY A 81 2.93 -1.68 2.19
CA GLY A 81 2.65 -1.38 3.58
C GLY A 81 1.61 -2.28 4.21
N ILE A 82 1.54 -2.18 5.54
CA ILE A 82 0.50 -2.79 6.37
C ILE A 82 -0.12 -1.67 7.20
N GLU A 83 -1.44 -1.55 7.14
CA GLU A 83 -2.23 -0.71 8.02
C GLU A 83 -2.93 -1.59 9.06
N LEU A 84 -2.86 -1.18 10.33
CA LEU A 84 -3.72 -1.70 11.40
C LEU A 84 -4.64 -0.58 11.86
N GLN A 85 -5.94 -0.82 11.81
CA GLN A 85 -6.96 0.10 12.31
C GLN A 85 -7.66 -0.54 13.51
N VAL A 86 -7.62 0.13 14.65
CA VAL A 86 -8.40 -0.27 15.84
C VAL A 86 -9.59 0.66 15.95
N VAL A 87 -10.79 0.09 15.88
CA VAL A 87 -12.05 0.81 16.08
C VAL A 87 -12.31 0.90 17.58
N VAL A 88 -12.43 2.12 18.10
CA VAL A 88 -12.77 2.35 19.51
C VAL A 88 -14.12 3.05 19.64
N ASP A 89 -14.84 2.76 20.72
CA ASP A 89 -16.07 3.48 21.07
C ASP A 89 -15.78 4.83 21.73
N ASN A 90 -16.85 5.57 22.07
CA ASN A 90 -16.75 6.90 22.68
C ASN A 90 -16.06 6.92 24.05
N PHE A 91 -15.91 5.76 24.69
CA PHE A 91 -15.20 5.58 25.95
C PHE A 91 -13.76 5.08 25.75
N GLY A 92 -13.29 5.00 24.50
CA GLY A 92 -11.95 4.50 24.15
C GLY A 92 -11.81 2.98 24.22
N ARG A 93 -12.92 2.23 24.35
CA ARG A 93 -12.85 0.76 24.42
C ARG A 93 -12.75 0.18 23.01
N LYS A 94 -11.80 -0.74 22.82
CA LYS A 94 -11.66 -1.48 21.56
C LYS A 94 -12.95 -2.25 21.24
N ARG A 95 -13.45 -2.05 20.02
CA ARG A 95 -14.59 -2.78 19.46
C ARG A 95 -14.17 -3.74 18.39
N ASP A 96 -13.24 -3.32 17.54
CA ASP A 96 -12.79 -4.10 16.40
C ASP A 96 -11.33 -3.77 16.05
N ALA A 97 -10.70 -4.63 15.27
CA ALA A 97 -9.43 -4.35 14.62
C ALA A 97 -9.38 -4.96 13.23
N VAL A 98 -8.98 -4.15 12.25
CA VAL A 98 -8.85 -4.55 10.85
C VAL A 98 -7.42 -4.29 10.40
N SER A 99 -6.88 -5.20 9.60
CA SER A 99 -5.58 -5.04 8.96
C SER A 99 -5.72 -5.01 7.45
N HIS A 100 -4.98 -4.12 6.79
CA HIS A 100 -4.93 -4.04 5.33
C HIS A 100 -3.48 -4.16 4.84
N VAL A 101 -3.27 -4.99 3.83
CA VAL A 101 -2.04 -4.98 3.03
C VAL A 101 -2.25 -4.00 1.89
N VAL A 102 -1.38 -3.00 1.79
CA VAL A 102 -1.51 -1.91 0.83
C VAL A 102 -0.29 -1.82 -0.06
N VAL A 103 -0.51 -1.44 -1.31
CA VAL A 103 0.56 -1.37 -2.30
C VAL A 103 0.22 -0.48 -3.46
N ASP A 104 1.18 0.33 -3.92
CA ASP A 104 1.10 0.97 -5.23
C ASP A 104 2.48 1.37 -5.76
N TYR A 105 2.61 1.58 -7.07
CA TYR A 105 3.88 1.91 -7.72
C TYR A 105 3.72 2.53 -9.13
N ASN A 106 4.60 3.39 -9.59
CA ASN A 106 4.44 4.08 -10.88
C ASN A 106 5.41 3.59 -11.98
N CYS A 107 6.36 2.75 -11.61
CA CYS A 107 7.36 2.16 -12.50
C CYS A 107 6.78 1.00 -13.34
N GLY A 108 7.60 0.46 -14.25
CA GLY A 108 7.19 -0.63 -15.15
C GLY A 108 6.75 -1.91 -14.45
N GLY A 109 7.21 -2.15 -13.21
CA GLY A 109 6.84 -3.29 -12.38
C GLY A 109 7.44 -3.17 -10.98
N MET A 110 6.89 -3.92 -10.04
CA MET A 110 7.40 -4.00 -8.67
C MET A 110 7.24 -5.42 -8.15
N PHE A 111 8.37 -6.12 -7.99
CA PHE A 111 8.41 -7.41 -7.30
C PHE A 111 7.94 -7.24 -5.86
N ARG A 112 6.87 -7.95 -5.51
CA ARG A 112 6.29 -7.93 -4.17
C ARG A 112 5.62 -9.25 -3.85
N ALA A 113 5.57 -9.58 -2.58
CA ALA A 113 4.78 -10.68 -2.07
C ALA A 113 4.06 -10.26 -0.80
N ALA A 114 2.91 -10.87 -0.55
CA ALA A 114 2.14 -10.67 0.66
C ALA A 114 1.35 -11.93 1.01
N ILE A 115 0.98 -12.03 2.29
CA ILE A 115 -0.19 -12.81 2.68
C ILE A 115 -1.38 -11.86 2.49
N ASN A 116 -2.28 -12.19 1.57
CA ASN A 116 -3.44 -11.35 1.25
C ASN A 116 -4.49 -11.40 2.37
N GLU A 117 -5.57 -10.63 2.21
CA GLU A 117 -6.66 -10.58 3.20
C GLU A 117 -7.39 -11.93 3.39
N ASN A 118 -7.23 -12.86 2.44
CA ASN A 118 -7.78 -14.22 2.53
C ASN A 118 -6.80 -15.23 3.17
N GLY A 119 -5.66 -14.76 3.71
CA GLY A 119 -4.64 -15.61 4.32
C GLY A 119 -3.80 -16.41 3.32
N LYS A 120 -3.87 -16.10 2.01
CA LYS A 120 -3.09 -16.77 0.98
C LYS A 120 -1.81 -16.02 0.68
N ALA A 121 -0.72 -16.74 0.48
CA ALA A 121 0.49 -16.14 -0.04
C ALA A 121 0.36 -15.88 -1.55
N VAL A 122 0.74 -14.68 -1.98
CA VAL A 122 0.71 -14.28 -3.39
C VAL A 122 1.93 -13.41 -3.70
N MET A 123 2.57 -13.68 -4.83
CA MET A 123 3.65 -12.86 -5.39
C MET A 123 3.15 -12.18 -6.66
N ARG A 124 3.54 -10.93 -6.86
CA ARG A 124 3.22 -10.16 -8.06
C ARG A 124 4.40 -9.28 -8.47
N VAL A 125 4.56 -9.07 -9.76
CA VAL A 125 5.45 -8.06 -10.35
C VAL A 125 4.64 -6.98 -11.04
N TRP A 126 3.56 -7.38 -11.69
CA TRP A 126 2.79 -6.51 -12.56
C TRP A 126 1.50 -6.02 -11.89
N ARG A 127 0.85 -5.04 -12.52
CA ARG A 127 -0.52 -4.67 -12.17
C ARG A 127 -1.45 -5.72 -12.78
N PRO A 128 -2.61 -5.97 -12.14
CA PRO A 128 -3.67 -6.73 -12.81
C PRO A 128 -3.96 -6.14 -14.20
N GLY A 129 -3.87 -6.97 -15.23
CA GLY A 129 -4.09 -6.58 -16.64
C GLY A 129 -2.86 -6.03 -17.37
N GLN A 130 -1.75 -5.77 -16.67
CA GLN A 130 -0.50 -5.30 -17.28
C GLN A 130 0.38 -6.50 -17.68
N TYR A 131 -0.03 -7.24 -18.72
CA TYR A 131 0.66 -8.47 -19.15
C TYR A 131 1.20 -8.43 -20.59
N ASN A 132 0.73 -7.49 -21.39
CA ASN A 132 1.07 -7.49 -22.82
C ASN A 132 2.55 -7.13 -23.05
N GLY A 133 3.30 -8.03 -23.67
CA GLY A 133 4.72 -7.84 -23.98
C GLY A 133 5.65 -7.89 -22.77
N LEU A 134 5.18 -8.37 -21.61
CA LEU A 134 5.99 -8.51 -20.39
C LEU A 134 6.26 -9.98 -20.07
N ASP A 135 7.37 -10.22 -19.40
CA ASP A 135 7.72 -11.56 -18.92
C ASP A 135 6.70 -12.07 -17.91
N ILE A 136 6.30 -13.33 -18.07
CA ILE A 136 5.42 -14.00 -17.11
C ILE A 136 6.29 -14.82 -16.17
N TYR A 137 6.37 -14.39 -14.91
CA TYR A 137 7.08 -15.13 -13.87
C TYR A 137 6.26 -16.33 -13.40
N THR A 138 6.93 -17.46 -13.16
CA THR A 138 6.31 -18.62 -12.54
C THR A 138 5.67 -18.24 -11.20
N GLY A 139 4.36 -18.43 -11.09
CA GLY A 139 3.61 -18.11 -9.88
C GLY A 139 3.07 -16.67 -9.79
N GLU A 140 3.26 -15.82 -10.80
CA GLU A 140 2.70 -14.46 -10.86
C GLU A 140 1.18 -14.48 -10.61
N GLY A 141 0.75 -13.85 -9.52
CA GLY A 141 -0.65 -13.75 -9.13
C GLY A 141 -1.30 -15.05 -8.66
N LYS A 142 -0.57 -16.17 -8.63
CA LYS A 142 -1.06 -17.43 -8.07
C LYS A 142 -1.11 -17.33 -6.54
N GLU A 143 -2.22 -17.80 -5.98
CA GLU A 143 -2.42 -17.89 -4.54
C GLU A 143 -2.02 -19.27 -4.02
N TYR A 144 -1.39 -19.29 -2.85
CA TYR A 144 -0.92 -20.51 -2.19
C TYR A 144 -1.43 -20.55 -0.75
N GLU A 145 -1.76 -21.75 -0.28
CA GLU A 145 -2.03 -21.99 1.14
C GLU A 145 -0.72 -21.86 1.93
N VAL A 146 -0.71 -20.98 2.93
CA VAL A 146 0.48 -20.81 3.78
C VAL A 146 0.75 -22.08 4.60
N ALA A 147 -0.31 -22.82 4.96
CA ALA A 147 -0.20 -24.07 5.72
C ALA A 147 0.66 -25.12 5.01
N ASP A 148 0.53 -25.23 3.68
CA ASP A 148 1.29 -26.18 2.85
C ASP A 148 2.81 -25.95 2.95
N TRP A 149 3.27 -24.76 3.37
CA TRP A 149 4.68 -24.42 3.49
C TRP A 149 5.24 -24.66 4.90
N VAL A 150 4.37 -24.67 5.91
CA VAL A 150 4.77 -24.86 7.31
C VAL A 150 5.08 -26.34 7.58
N ASP A 151 4.30 -27.23 6.97
CA ASP A 151 4.39 -28.68 7.15
C ASP A 151 5.33 -29.38 6.16
N ALA A 152 5.90 -28.63 5.19
CA ALA A 152 6.84 -29.14 4.19
C ALA A 152 8.28 -29.35 4.73
N LYS A 153 8.45 -29.49 6.04
CA LYS A 153 9.75 -29.71 6.70
C LYS A 153 10.07 -31.17 6.91
#